data_AF-A0A1G2CBY3-F1
#
_entry.id   AF-A0A1G2CBY3-F1
#
_cell.length_a   1.000
_cell.length_b   1.000
_cell.length_c   1.000
_cell.angle_alpha   90.00
_cell.angle_beta   90.00
_cell.angle_gamma   90.00
#
_symmetry.space_group_name_H-M   'P 1'
#
loop_
_entity.id
_entity.type
_entity.pdbx_description
1 polymer ?
#
loop_
_entity_poly.entity_id
_entity_poly.type
_entity_poly.pdbx_seq_one_letter_code
_entity_poly.pdbx_strand_id
1 'polypeptide(L)'
;MQRNRITIEKVVVNCGVGRRSQEPQFEEKILPGVMQDLAAITGQKPEIRTAKKSIAGFKLRMGQTVGLRMTLRGKRASDFVQRLVHAVLPRVRDFRGLPLSNVDRGGNLTLGIRDHIVFPEISPEHTKVNFGFEITIVPTPRDRDRALEFYKTLGIPLQWPKHR
;
A
#
# COMPACT_ATOMS: atom_id res chain seq x y z
N MET A 1 -18.92 -28.38 2.60
CA MET A 1 -19.03 -27.79 1.25
C MET A 1 -18.86 -26.26 1.32
N GLN A 2 -17.62 -25.74 1.31
CA GLN A 2 -17.37 -24.29 1.50
C GLN A 2 -16.33 -23.75 0.51
N ARG A 3 -16.41 -24.16 -0.76
CA ARG A 3 -15.36 -23.94 -1.77
C ARG A 3 -15.49 -22.68 -2.65
N ASN A 4 -16.36 -21.71 -2.32
CA ASN A 4 -16.66 -20.60 -3.24
C ASN A 4 -16.71 -19.19 -2.63
N ARG A 5 -16.26 -18.98 -1.39
CA ARG A 5 -16.28 -17.65 -0.76
C ARG A 5 -15.01 -16.87 -1.10
N ILE A 6 -15.17 -15.70 -1.73
CA ILE A 6 -14.07 -14.77 -1.95
C ILE A 6 -13.63 -14.12 -0.64
N THR A 7 -12.32 -14.02 -0.44
CA THR A 7 -11.68 -13.47 0.76
C THR A 7 -10.41 -12.70 0.40
N ILE A 8 -9.84 -11.95 1.36
CA ILE A 8 -8.54 -11.31 1.20
C ILE A 8 -7.44 -12.36 1.46
N GLU A 9 -6.64 -12.68 0.43
CA GLU A 9 -5.48 -13.57 0.56
C GLU A 9 -4.31 -12.87 1.27
N LYS A 10 -4.07 -11.62 0.90
CA LYS A 10 -3.05 -10.74 1.49
C LYS A 10 -3.30 -9.28 1.13
N VAL A 11 -2.62 -8.42 1.88
CA VAL A 11 -2.38 -7.03 1.48
C VAL A 11 -0.88 -6.83 1.39
N VAL A 12 -0.40 -6.32 0.27
CA VAL A 12 1.00 -5.95 0.08
C VAL A 12 1.10 -4.44 0.18
N VAL A 13 2.00 -3.94 1.02
CA VAL A 13 2.31 -2.52 1.13
C VAL A 13 3.74 -2.33 0.66
N ASN A 14 3.95 -1.43 -0.30
CA ASN A 14 5.22 -1.20 -0.97
C ASN A 14 5.57 0.29 -0.94
N CYS A 15 6.73 0.65 -0.40
CA CYS A 15 7.22 2.02 -0.40
C CYS A 15 8.55 2.09 -1.18
N GLY A 16 8.57 2.88 -2.25
CA GLY A 16 9.78 3.14 -3.02
C GLY A 16 10.62 4.23 -2.37
N VAL A 17 11.87 3.91 -2.03
CA VAL A 17 12.83 4.87 -1.46
C VAL A 17 14.07 5.06 -2.34
N GLY A 18 14.13 4.41 -3.50
CA GLY A 18 15.29 4.42 -4.38
C GLY A 18 15.77 5.82 -4.80
N ARG A 19 14.87 6.78 -5.05
CA ARG A 19 15.27 8.17 -5.35
C ARG A 19 15.90 8.88 -4.15
N ARG A 20 15.49 8.49 -2.93
CA ARG A 20 15.97 9.08 -1.67
C ARG A 20 17.26 8.45 -1.18
N SER A 21 17.65 7.31 -1.74
CA SER A 21 18.87 6.61 -1.35
C SER A 21 20.17 7.40 -1.61
N GLN A 22 20.08 8.52 -2.33
CA GLN A 22 21.18 9.45 -2.59
C GLN A 22 21.11 10.71 -1.71
N GLU A 23 20.05 10.87 -0.92
CA GLU A 23 19.89 12.01 -0.02
C GLU A 23 20.86 11.89 1.17
N PRO A 24 21.39 13.02 1.69
CA PRO A 24 22.19 13.00 2.90
C PRO A 24 21.41 12.37 4.07
N GLN A 25 22.10 11.61 4.91
CA GLN A 25 21.52 10.98 6.10
C GLN A 25 20.42 9.94 5.79
N PHE A 26 20.44 9.37 4.58
CA PHE A 26 19.42 8.40 4.16
C PHE A 26 19.39 7.18 5.09
N GLU A 27 20.54 6.57 5.39
CA GLU A 27 20.59 5.36 6.21
C GLU A 27 20.39 5.65 7.71
N GLU A 28 20.84 6.81 8.18
CA GLU A 28 20.84 7.16 9.61
C GLU A 28 19.52 7.79 10.06
N LYS A 29 18.77 8.45 9.16
CA LYS A 29 17.55 9.19 9.52
C LYS A 29 16.35 8.87 8.64
N ILE A 30 16.49 8.94 7.32
CA ILE A 30 15.34 8.85 6.41
C ILE A 30 14.77 7.43 6.43
N LEU A 31 15.61 6.43 6.15
CA LEU A 31 15.20 5.03 6.10
C LEU A 31 14.63 4.54 7.45
N PRO A 32 15.28 4.80 8.61
CA PRO A 32 14.70 4.46 9.91
C PRO A 32 13.34 5.12 10.17
N GLY A 33 13.18 6.40 9.82
CA GLY A 33 11.91 7.12 9.99
C GLY A 33 10.79 6.52 9.15
N VAL A 34 11.04 6.27 7.86
CA VAL A 34 10.06 5.61 6.97
C VAL A 34 9.72 4.21 7.49
N MET A 35 10.71 3.45 7.97
CA MET A 35 10.48 2.12 8.52
C MET A 35 9.63 2.15 9.80
N GLN A 36 9.87 3.10 10.68
CA GLN A 36 9.11 3.29 11.92
C GLN A 36 7.65 3.62 11.61
N ASP A 37 7.40 4.58 10.71
CA ASP A 37 6.05 5.01 10.36
C ASP A 37 5.29 3.90 9.61
N LEU A 38 5.95 3.17 8.70
CA LEU A 38 5.35 2.00 8.06
C LEU A 38 5.08 0.86 9.05
N ALA A 39 5.93 0.69 10.07
CA ALA A 39 5.69 -0.30 11.13
C ALA A 39 4.47 0.07 11.98
N ALA A 40 4.32 1.36 12.33
CA ALA A 40 3.14 1.86 13.02
C ALA A 40 1.87 1.66 12.18
N ILE A 41 1.92 1.98 10.89
CA ILE A 41 0.81 1.81 9.96
C ILE A 41 0.42 0.34 9.79
N THR A 42 1.39 -0.57 9.65
CA THR A 42 1.12 -1.97 9.28
C THR A 42 1.11 -2.96 10.45
N GLY A 43 1.57 -2.55 11.63
CA GLY A 43 1.76 -3.43 12.79
C GLY A 43 2.86 -4.48 12.59
N GLN A 44 3.75 -4.28 11.61
CA GLN A 44 4.80 -5.22 11.23
C GLN A 44 6.06 -4.49 10.80
N LYS A 45 7.23 -5.02 11.17
CA LYS A 45 8.51 -4.50 10.69
C LYS A 45 8.63 -4.63 9.16
N PRO A 46 8.95 -3.53 8.44
CA PRO A 46 9.21 -3.56 7.00
C PRO A 46 10.41 -4.43 6.60
N GLU A 47 10.28 -5.14 5.48
CA GLU A 47 11.39 -5.82 4.81
C GLU A 47 12.11 -4.85 3.88
N ILE A 48 13.42 -4.68 4.04
CA ILE A 48 14.25 -3.87 3.15
C ILE A 48 14.42 -4.60 1.82
N ARG A 49 14.19 -3.88 0.72
CA ARG A 49 14.34 -4.38 -0.65
C ARG A 49 15.52 -3.69 -1.31
N THR A 50 16.51 -4.48 -1.70
CA THR A 50 17.72 -4.00 -2.39
C THR A 50 17.66 -4.25 -3.89
N ALA A 51 18.41 -3.46 -4.64
CA ALA A 51 18.53 -3.60 -6.09
C ALA A 51 19.23 -4.92 -6.44
N LYS A 52 18.59 -5.73 -7.29
CA LYS A 52 19.17 -6.99 -7.80
C LYS A 52 20.16 -6.79 -8.94
N LYS A 53 20.15 -5.62 -9.59
CA LYS A 53 20.98 -5.30 -10.77
C LYS A 53 21.34 -3.83 -10.72
N SER A 54 22.51 -3.50 -11.25
CA SER A 54 22.93 -2.11 -11.50
C SER A 54 22.30 -1.62 -12.79
N ILE A 55 21.73 -0.41 -12.78
CA ILE A 55 21.13 0.22 -13.96
C ILE A 55 21.55 1.69 -14.00
N ALA A 56 22.43 2.02 -14.94
CA ALA A 56 23.06 3.34 -15.03
C ALA A 56 22.05 4.49 -15.19
N GLY A 57 20.99 4.29 -16.01
CA GLY A 57 19.95 5.29 -16.24
C GLY A 57 19.18 5.69 -14.97
N PHE A 58 19.11 4.81 -13.97
CA PHE A 58 18.50 5.10 -12.67
C PHE A 58 19.52 5.47 -11.59
N LYS A 59 20.81 5.60 -11.95
CA LYS A 59 21.94 5.78 -11.02
C LYS A 59 21.93 4.73 -9.90
N LEU A 60 21.49 3.51 -10.24
CA LEU A 60 21.24 2.45 -9.28
C LEU A 60 22.38 1.42 -9.29
N ARG A 61 22.89 1.07 -8.10
CA ARG A 61 23.90 0.02 -7.91
C ARG A 61 23.27 -1.22 -7.28
N MET A 62 23.73 -2.41 -7.68
CA MET A 62 23.35 -3.67 -7.01
C MET A 62 23.61 -3.58 -5.50
N GLY A 63 22.69 -4.12 -4.70
CA GLY A 63 22.76 -4.08 -3.23
C GLY A 63 22.21 -2.80 -2.59
N GLN A 64 22.05 -1.72 -3.36
CA GLN A 64 21.50 -0.46 -2.86
C GLN A 64 20.03 -0.61 -2.44
N THR A 65 19.65 -0.02 -1.30
CA THR A 65 18.26 -0.01 -0.82
C THR A 65 17.37 0.78 -1.78
N VAL A 66 16.32 0.12 -2.31
CA VAL A 66 15.38 0.71 -3.27
C VAL A 66 13.96 0.81 -2.75
N GLY A 67 13.60 0.02 -1.75
CA GLY A 67 12.23 -0.02 -1.26
C GLY A 67 12.08 -0.73 0.07
N LEU A 68 10.87 -0.64 0.59
CA LEU A 68 10.39 -1.33 1.77
C LEU A 68 9.11 -2.10 1.40
N ARG A 69 8.97 -3.33 1.89
CA ARG A 69 7.81 -4.16 1.64
C ARG A 69 7.25 -4.77 2.91
N MET A 70 5.93 -4.78 3.02
CA MET A 70 5.20 -5.54 4.03
C MET A 70 4.17 -6.41 3.33
N THR A 71 4.00 -7.64 3.82
CA THR A 71 2.92 -8.53 3.37
C THR A 71 2.09 -8.93 4.56
N LEU A 72 0.87 -8.39 4.63
CA LEU A 72 -0.09 -8.67 5.68
C LEU A 72 -0.99 -9.83 5.23
N ARG A 73 -1.28 -10.76 6.14
CA ARG A 73 -2.15 -11.92 5.90
C ARG A 73 -3.08 -12.16 7.08
N GLY A 74 -4.15 -12.92 6.84
CA GLY A 74 -5.14 -13.26 7.87
C GLY A 74 -5.77 -12.01 8.49
N LYS A 75 -5.94 -12.02 9.82
CA LYS A 75 -6.61 -10.93 10.55
C LYS A 75 -5.96 -9.57 10.31
N ARG A 76 -4.63 -9.48 10.27
CA ARG A 76 -3.92 -8.21 10.03
C ARG A 76 -4.27 -7.59 8.68
N ALA A 77 -4.44 -8.41 7.64
CA ALA A 77 -4.85 -7.94 6.33
C ALA A 77 -6.29 -7.37 6.37
N SER A 78 -7.21 -8.10 7.00
CA SER A 78 -8.60 -7.67 7.15
C SER A 78 -8.74 -6.39 7.97
N ASP A 79 -8.07 -6.30 9.13
CA ASP A 79 -8.07 -5.11 9.98
C ASP A 79 -7.46 -3.90 9.26
N PHE A 80 -6.36 -4.12 8.52
CA PHE A 80 -5.74 -3.06 7.71
C PHE A 80 -6.69 -2.53 6.63
N VAL A 81 -7.41 -3.40 5.93
CA VAL A 81 -8.40 -2.97 4.92
C VAL A 81 -9.56 -2.24 5.57
N GLN A 82 -10.09 -2.72 6.70
CA GLN A 82 -11.17 -2.02 7.42
C GLN A 82 -10.74 -0.62 7.85
N ARG A 83 -9.53 -0.47 8.40
CA ARG A 83 -8.98 0.84 8.78
C ARG A 83 -8.73 1.72 7.55
N LEU A 84 -8.20 1.15 6.46
CA LEU A 84 -7.99 1.86 5.21
C LEU A 84 -9.31 2.47 4.70
N VAL A 85 -10.38 1.69 4.67
CA VAL A 85 -11.69 2.13 4.16
C VAL A 85 -12.34 3.17 5.06
N HIS A 86 -12.39 2.92 6.38
CA HIS A 86 -13.22 3.73 7.27
C HIS A 86 -12.48 4.91 7.91
N ALA A 87 -11.16 4.82 8.08
CA ALA A 87 -10.38 5.86 8.75
C ALA A 87 -9.45 6.63 7.81
N VAL A 88 -8.89 5.97 6.79
CA VAL A 88 -7.82 6.55 5.98
C VAL A 88 -8.34 7.21 4.70
N LEU A 89 -9.09 6.48 3.87
CA LEU A 89 -9.59 7.02 2.60
C LEU A 89 -10.42 8.31 2.75
N PRO A 90 -11.28 8.48 3.78
CA PRO A 90 -11.99 9.73 4.00
C PRO A 90 -11.07 10.93 4.32
N ARG A 91 -9.86 10.69 4.83
CA ARG A 91 -8.85 11.72 5.15
C ARG A 91 -7.98 12.08 3.95
N VAL A 92 -8.06 11.33 2.86
CA VAL A 92 -7.30 11.63 1.64
C VAL A 92 -7.90 12.88 0.98
N ARG A 93 -7.07 13.92 0.81
CA ARG A 93 -7.49 15.18 0.17
C ARG A 93 -8.01 14.92 -1.25
N ASP A 94 -9.13 15.58 -1.59
CA ASP A 94 -9.80 15.49 -2.89
C ASP A 94 -10.16 14.05 -3.31
N PHE A 95 -10.43 13.16 -2.36
CA PHE A 95 -10.76 11.78 -2.65
C PHE A 95 -12.14 11.66 -3.32
N ARG A 96 -12.17 11.11 -4.54
CA ARG A 96 -13.38 10.91 -5.36
C ARG A 96 -13.69 9.44 -5.62
N GLY A 97 -13.19 8.54 -4.78
CA GLY A 97 -13.22 7.10 -5.02
C GLY A 97 -12.06 6.60 -5.88
N LEU A 98 -11.91 5.28 -5.94
CA LEU A 98 -10.87 4.57 -6.68
C LEU A 98 -11.37 4.18 -8.08
N PRO A 99 -10.64 4.49 -9.16
CA PRO A 99 -11.01 4.05 -10.50
C PRO A 99 -11.13 2.53 -10.60
N LEU A 100 -12.06 2.01 -11.42
CA LEU A 100 -12.14 0.56 -11.67
C LEU A 100 -10.90 0.00 -12.37
N SER A 101 -10.15 0.84 -13.07
CA SER A 101 -8.86 0.47 -13.68
C SER A 101 -7.79 0.10 -12.65
N ASN A 102 -7.96 0.50 -11.39
CA ASN A 102 -7.07 0.09 -10.29
C ASN A 102 -7.24 -1.38 -9.90
N VAL A 103 -8.35 -2.00 -10.30
CA VAL A 103 -8.54 -3.45 -10.19
C VAL A 103 -7.97 -4.06 -11.46
N ASP A 104 -7.08 -5.05 -11.35
CA ASP A 104 -6.50 -5.75 -12.51
C ASP A 104 -7.39 -6.92 -12.98
N ARG A 105 -6.91 -7.71 -13.96
CA ARG A 105 -7.67 -8.87 -14.49
C ARG A 105 -7.82 -10.01 -13.47
N GLY A 106 -6.90 -10.14 -12.53
CA GLY A 106 -6.96 -11.14 -11.46
C GLY A 106 -7.74 -10.68 -10.22
N GLY A 107 -8.32 -9.48 -10.27
CA GLY A 107 -9.07 -8.87 -9.18
C GLY A 107 -8.19 -8.13 -8.16
N ASN A 108 -6.88 -7.99 -8.35
CA ASN A 108 -6.05 -7.24 -7.41
C ASN A 108 -6.39 -5.75 -7.48
N LEU A 109 -6.70 -5.15 -6.34
CA LEU A 109 -6.91 -3.71 -6.25
C LEU A 109 -5.61 -3.04 -5.80
N THR A 110 -5.05 -2.15 -6.61
CA THR A 110 -3.87 -1.37 -6.25
C THR A 110 -4.20 0.11 -6.14
N LEU A 111 -3.76 0.76 -5.06
CA LEU A 111 -3.95 2.20 -4.86
C LEU A 111 -2.67 2.82 -4.29
N GLY A 112 -2.43 4.08 -4.64
CA GLY A 112 -1.33 4.87 -4.10
C GLY A 112 -1.82 5.82 -3.00
N ILE A 113 -1.08 5.87 -1.89
CA ILE A 113 -1.18 6.90 -0.87
C ILE A 113 -0.03 7.87 -1.09
N ARG A 114 -0.36 9.15 -1.34
CA ARG A 114 0.66 10.19 -1.60
C ARG A 114 1.38 10.60 -0.32
N ASP A 115 0.62 10.77 0.75
CA ASP A 115 1.13 11.26 2.03
C ASP A 115 0.71 10.29 3.15
N HIS A 116 1.66 9.60 3.76
CA HIS A 116 1.41 8.62 4.83
C HIS A 116 0.70 9.21 6.07
N ILE A 117 0.74 10.54 6.28
CA ILE A 117 0.10 11.23 7.42
C ILE A 117 -1.42 11.10 7.46
N VAL A 118 -2.05 10.61 6.39
CA VAL A 118 -3.50 10.31 6.39
C VAL A 118 -3.85 9.16 7.35
N PHE A 119 -2.87 8.36 7.76
CA PHE A 119 -3.06 7.29 8.72
C PHE A 119 -3.14 7.82 10.15
N PRO A 120 -4.13 7.38 10.96
CA PRO A 120 -4.31 7.85 12.33
C PRO A 120 -3.15 7.50 13.26
N GLU A 121 -2.34 6.50 12.92
CA GLU A 121 -1.15 6.12 13.70
C GLU A 121 0.01 7.11 13.57
N ILE A 122 -0.04 8.01 12.58
CA ILE A 122 1.04 8.95 12.30
C ILE A 122 0.72 10.29 12.93
N SER A 123 1.66 10.79 13.75
CA SER A 123 1.62 12.17 14.26
C SER A 123 2.35 13.10 13.29
N PRO A 124 1.65 14.08 12.67
CA PRO A 124 2.27 15.05 11.76
C PRO A 124 3.36 15.90 12.44
N GLU A 125 3.28 16.08 13.76
CA GLU A 125 4.25 16.87 14.53
C GLU A 125 5.57 16.12 14.78
N HIS A 126 5.51 14.78 14.78
CA HIS A 126 6.68 13.95 15.07
C HIS A 126 7.33 13.36 13.82
N THR A 127 6.57 13.22 12.72
CA THR A 127 7.15 12.72 11.47
C THR A 127 8.04 13.79 10.83
N LYS A 128 9.26 13.40 10.46
CA LYS A 128 10.25 14.27 9.82
C LYS A 128 10.42 13.95 8.34
N VAL A 129 9.75 12.90 7.85
CA VAL A 129 9.92 12.38 6.49
C VAL A 129 8.56 12.18 5.86
N ASN A 130 8.21 13.03 4.90
CA ASN A 130 6.99 12.82 4.12
C ASN A 130 7.27 11.83 2.99
N PHE A 131 6.52 10.74 2.96
CA PHE A 131 6.59 9.75 1.90
C PHE A 131 5.19 9.23 1.53
N GLY A 132 5.12 8.67 0.33
CA GLY A 132 3.99 7.91 -0.17
C GLY A 132 4.33 6.43 -0.33
N PHE A 133 3.32 5.62 -0.55
CA PHE A 133 3.46 4.19 -0.76
C PHE A 133 2.24 3.62 -1.48
N GLU A 134 2.37 2.40 -1.97
CA GLU A 134 1.34 1.67 -2.68
C GLU A 134 0.79 0.56 -1.80
N ILE A 135 -0.51 0.32 -1.92
CA ILE A 135 -1.23 -0.75 -1.26
C ILE A 135 -1.84 -1.61 -2.37
N THR A 136 -1.58 -2.91 -2.33
CA THR A 136 -2.23 -3.89 -3.20
C THR A 136 -3.02 -4.89 -2.36
N ILE A 137 -4.34 -4.87 -2.50
CA ILE A 137 -5.26 -5.84 -1.91
C ILE A 137 -5.41 -6.99 -2.89
N VAL A 138 -5.20 -8.20 -2.38
CA VAL A 138 -5.11 -9.41 -3.18
C VAL A 138 -6.23 -10.34 -2.75
N PRO A 139 -7.24 -10.58 -3.60
CA PRO A 139 -8.32 -11.50 -3.27
C PRO A 139 -7.94 -12.94 -3.60
N THR A 140 -8.70 -13.88 -3.04
CA THR A 140 -8.72 -15.28 -3.46
C THR A 140 -10.15 -15.82 -3.41
N PRO A 141 -10.65 -16.54 -4.44
CA PRO A 141 -9.98 -16.84 -5.71
C PRO A 141 -9.72 -15.61 -6.60
N ARG A 142 -8.87 -15.77 -7.63
CA ARG A 142 -8.49 -14.70 -8.57
C ARG A 142 -9.53 -14.54 -9.66
N ASP A 143 -10.43 -13.60 -9.47
CA ASP A 143 -11.51 -13.30 -10.40
C ASP A 143 -11.89 -11.83 -10.26
N ARG A 144 -11.87 -11.07 -11.36
CA ARG A 144 -12.10 -9.63 -11.33
C ARG A 144 -13.53 -9.29 -10.92
N ASP A 145 -14.52 -9.96 -11.49
CA ASP A 145 -15.93 -9.59 -11.32
C ASP A 145 -16.37 -9.88 -9.88
N ARG A 146 -16.01 -11.06 -9.36
CA ARG A 146 -16.21 -11.39 -7.94
C ARG A 146 -15.46 -10.43 -7.03
N ALA A 147 -14.24 -10.01 -7.39
CA ALA A 147 -13.47 -9.07 -6.59
C ALA A 147 -14.13 -7.68 -6.53
N LEU A 148 -14.72 -7.20 -7.62
CA LEU A 148 -15.42 -5.92 -7.66
C LEU A 148 -16.64 -5.91 -6.72
N GLU A 149 -17.44 -6.97 -6.76
CA GLU A 149 -18.56 -7.16 -5.82
C GLU A 149 -18.06 -7.26 -4.38
N PHE A 150 -17.00 -8.02 -4.15
CA PHE A 150 -16.39 -8.16 -2.84
C PHE A 150 -15.91 -6.81 -2.28
N TYR A 151 -15.19 -6.02 -3.07
CA TYR A 151 -14.74 -4.69 -2.67
C TYR A 151 -15.89 -3.75 -2.37
N LYS A 152 -17.00 -3.84 -3.12
CA LYS A 152 -18.24 -3.11 -2.81
C LYS A 152 -18.78 -3.49 -1.44
N THR A 153 -18.86 -4.78 -1.13
CA THR A 153 -19.34 -5.26 0.18
C THR A 153 -18.41 -4.90 1.34
N LEU A 154 -17.11 -4.75 1.08
CA LEU A 154 -16.13 -4.22 2.05
C LEU A 154 -16.21 -2.70 2.25
N GLY A 155 -17.10 -2.01 1.54
CA GLY A 155 -17.24 -0.55 1.60
C GLY A 155 -16.15 0.20 0.85
N ILE A 156 -15.36 -0.46 0.00
CA ILE A 156 -14.34 0.22 -0.80
C ILE A 156 -15.03 1.13 -1.83
N PRO A 157 -14.75 2.45 -1.82
CA PRO A 157 -15.41 3.41 -2.68
C PRO A 157 -14.83 3.36 -4.10
N LEU A 158 -15.35 2.45 -4.94
CA LEU A 158 -15.00 2.35 -6.35
C LEU A 158 -15.81 3.35 -7.21
N GLN A 159 -15.19 3.91 -8.25
CA GLN A 159 -15.83 4.77 -9.24
C GLN A 159 -16.57 3.92 -10.27
N TRP A 160 -17.81 3.54 -9.95
CA TRP A 160 -18.66 2.85 -10.89
C TRP A 160 -19.01 3.77 -12.08
N PRO A 161 -18.98 3.27 -13.33
CA PRO A 161 -19.45 4.03 -14.46
C PRO A 161 -20.90 4.41 -14.18
N LYS A 162 -21.20 5.70 -14.23
CA LYS A 162 -22.59 6.16 -14.19
C LYS A 162 -23.25 5.58 -15.45
N HIS A 163 -24.28 4.76 -15.30
CA HIS A 163 -25.14 4.43 -16.43
C HIS A 163 -25.64 5.75 -17.01
N ARG A 164 -25.30 6.00 -18.28
CA ARG A 164 -25.72 7.15 -19.06
C ARG A 164 -26.81 6.69 -20.00
#